data_AF-C7NTD1-F1
#
_entry.id   AF-C7NTD1-F1
#
_cell.length_a   1.000
_cell.length_b   1.000
_cell.length_c   1.000
_cell.angle_alpha   90.00
_cell.angle_beta   90.00
_cell.angle_gamma   90.00
#
_symmetry.space_group_name_H-M   'P 1'
#
loop_
_entity.id
_entity.type
_entity.pdbx_description
1 polymer ?
#
loop_
_entity_poly.entity_id
_entity_poly.type
_entity_poly.pdbx_seq_one_letter_code
_entity_poly.pdbx_strand_id
1 'polypeptide(L)'
;MEDELGECRNEDVQARLEEIASLERTIDEQLSVELDVLAALANETRYTLARALVAAREELCVCELQPLVAVSESGLSHALSELAASGLVESRKDGRWKKYRATNRAVAIVTVLEGTVAVEPASNGDSQ
;
A
#
# COMPACT_ATOMS: atom_id res chain seq x y z
N MET A 1 -4.34 -55.80 1.69
CA MET A 1 -3.75 -55.13 0.53
C MET A 1 -3.68 -53.65 0.90
N GLU A 2 -2.72 -53.33 1.74
CA GLU A 2 -2.30 -51.95 2.02
C GLU A 2 -1.04 -51.77 1.17
N ASP A 3 -1.13 -51.08 0.03
CA ASP A 3 0.07 -50.53 -0.65
C ASP A 3 -0.28 -49.58 -1.83
N GLU A 4 -1.21 -48.64 -1.62
CA GLU A 4 -1.43 -47.53 -2.56
C GLU A 4 -1.21 -46.17 -1.89
N LEU A 5 -0.22 -46.08 -1.00
CA LEU A 5 0.45 -44.81 -0.74
C LEU A 5 1.66 -44.77 -1.67
N GLY A 6 1.39 -44.44 -2.93
CA GLY A 6 2.41 -44.19 -3.94
C GLY A 6 3.40 -43.18 -3.38
N GLU A 7 4.62 -43.67 -3.15
CA GLU A 7 5.75 -42.91 -2.67
C GLU A 7 5.88 -41.63 -3.50
N CYS A 8 5.78 -40.49 -2.84
CA CYS A 8 6.24 -39.22 -3.38
C CYS A 8 7.70 -39.46 -3.80
N ARG A 9 7.98 -39.59 -5.10
CA ARG A 9 9.32 -39.97 -5.55
C ARG A 9 10.25 -38.85 -5.13
N ASN A 10 11.41 -39.19 -4.58
CA ASN A 10 12.35 -38.20 -4.03
C ASN A 10 12.66 -37.06 -5.04
N GLU A 11 12.63 -37.37 -6.33
CA GLU A 11 12.75 -36.43 -7.45
C GLU A 11 11.61 -35.39 -7.52
N ASP A 12 10.37 -35.75 -7.22
CA ASP A 12 9.23 -34.82 -7.15
C ASP A 12 9.37 -33.85 -5.97
N VAL A 13 9.95 -34.31 -4.86
CA VAL A 13 10.26 -33.47 -3.70
C VAL A 13 11.42 -32.53 -4.01
N GLN A 14 12.50 -33.00 -4.64
CA GLN A 14 13.63 -32.14 -5.02
C GLN A 14 13.20 -31.06 -6.01
N ALA A 15 12.41 -31.42 -7.04
CA ALA A 15 11.90 -30.44 -8.00
C ALA A 15 11.03 -29.36 -7.32
N ARG A 16 10.18 -29.74 -6.34
CA ARG A 16 9.38 -28.78 -5.57
C ARG A 16 10.24 -27.89 -4.66
N LEU A 17 11.28 -28.44 -4.03
CA LEU A 17 12.21 -27.65 -3.22
C LEU A 17 12.98 -26.64 -4.07
N GLU A 18 13.38 -27.00 -5.28
CA GLU A 18 14.03 -26.09 -6.23
C GLU A 18 13.08 -24.96 -6.68
N GLU A 19 11.81 -25.30 -6.99
CA GLU A 19 10.77 -24.30 -7.30
C GLU A 19 10.57 -23.31 -6.14
N ILE A 20 10.42 -23.82 -4.92
CA ILE A 20 10.23 -22.99 -3.71
C ILE A 20 11.45 -22.10 -3.46
N ALA A 21 12.67 -22.63 -3.60
CA ALA A 21 13.90 -21.86 -3.45
C ALA A 21 14.04 -20.75 -4.51
N SER A 22 13.49 -20.95 -5.71
CA SER A 22 13.42 -19.88 -6.72
C SER A 22 12.45 -18.77 -6.32
N LEU A 23 11.29 -19.13 -5.75
CA LEU A 23 10.31 -18.15 -5.27
C LEU A 23 10.86 -17.33 -4.09
N GLU A 24 11.54 -17.98 -3.14
CA GLU A 24 12.16 -17.35 -1.97
C GLU A 24 13.13 -16.23 -2.39
N ARG A 25 14.01 -16.50 -3.37
CA ARG A 25 14.98 -15.49 -3.85
C ARG A 25 14.31 -14.26 -4.44
N THR A 26 13.26 -14.45 -5.24
CA THR A 26 12.52 -13.32 -5.82
C THR A 26 11.89 -12.48 -4.71
N ILE A 27 11.21 -13.11 -3.75
CA ILE A 27 10.58 -12.40 -2.62
C ILE A 27 11.61 -11.55 -1.86
N ASP A 28 12.76 -12.13 -1.51
CA ASP A 28 13.80 -11.44 -0.73
C ASP A 28 14.32 -10.15 -1.41
N GLU A 29 14.41 -10.14 -2.74
CA GLU A 29 14.89 -8.97 -3.49
C GLU A 29 13.96 -7.76 -3.36
N GLN A 30 12.65 -7.97 -3.23
CA GLN A 30 11.65 -6.89 -3.15
C GLN A 30 11.15 -6.63 -1.72
N LEU A 31 11.31 -7.59 -0.81
CA LEU A 31 10.70 -7.58 0.52
C LEU A 31 10.98 -6.30 1.31
N SER A 32 12.23 -5.81 1.31
CA SER A 32 12.60 -4.60 2.07
C SER A 32 11.87 -3.35 1.57
N VAL A 33 11.83 -3.15 0.25
CA VAL A 33 11.17 -2.00 -0.39
C VAL A 33 9.65 -2.07 -0.20
N GLU A 34 9.07 -3.27 -0.31
CA GLU A 34 7.64 -3.49 -0.08
C GLU A 34 7.26 -3.18 1.37
N LEU A 35 8.05 -3.67 2.33
CA LEU A 35 7.82 -3.42 3.75
C LEU A 35 7.97 -1.93 4.10
N ASP A 36 8.90 -1.20 3.50
CA ASP A 36 9.03 0.25 3.70
C ASP A 36 7.76 0.99 3.26
N VAL A 37 7.20 0.61 2.10
CA VAL A 37 5.95 1.17 1.60
C VAL A 37 4.77 0.83 2.51
N LEU A 38 4.67 -0.43 2.94
CA LEU A 38 3.61 -0.86 3.85
C LEU A 38 3.72 -0.17 5.22
N ALA A 39 4.93 -0.06 5.78
CA ALA A 39 5.18 0.64 7.04
C ALA A 39 4.86 2.14 6.96
N ALA A 40 5.14 2.77 5.81
CA ALA A 40 4.74 4.15 5.56
C ALA A 40 3.21 4.32 5.54
N LEU A 41 2.45 3.33 5.05
CA LEU A 41 0.98 3.39 5.04
C LEU A 41 0.33 2.89 6.34
N ALA A 42 1.00 2.07 7.15
CA ALA A 42 0.50 1.52 8.41
C ALA A 42 0.45 2.54 9.57
N ASN A 43 -0.06 3.74 9.29
CA ASN A 43 -0.27 4.82 10.25
C ASN A 43 -1.49 5.64 9.84
N GLU A 44 -2.37 5.94 10.80
CA GLU A 44 -3.63 6.62 10.56
C GLU A 44 -3.47 7.98 9.87
N THR A 45 -2.53 8.82 10.33
CA THR A 45 -2.28 10.15 9.76
C THR A 45 -1.75 10.01 8.32
N ARG A 46 -0.72 9.18 8.10
CA ARG A 46 -0.13 8.99 6.77
C ARG A 46 -1.13 8.40 5.78
N TYR A 47 -1.90 7.41 6.20
CA TYR A 47 -2.91 6.79 5.35
C TYR A 47 -4.03 7.75 4.99
N THR A 48 -4.49 8.57 5.95
CA THR A 48 -5.49 9.63 5.70
C THR A 48 -5.00 10.62 4.64
N LEU A 49 -3.74 11.08 4.76
CA LEU A 49 -3.14 12.00 3.79
C LEU A 49 -2.97 11.37 2.41
N ALA A 50 -2.51 10.12 2.34
CA ALA A 50 -2.37 9.39 1.08
C ALA A 50 -3.73 9.26 0.36
N ARG A 51 -4.79 8.86 1.09
CA ARG A 51 -6.15 8.76 0.53
C ARG A 51 -6.68 10.11 0.06
N ALA A 52 -6.47 11.18 0.84
CA ALA A 52 -6.88 12.52 0.46
C ALA A 52 -6.21 12.98 -0.85
N LEU A 53 -4.90 12.76 -0.98
CA LEU A 53 -4.16 13.10 -2.19
C LEU A 53 -4.57 12.27 -3.41
N VAL A 54 -4.87 10.97 -3.22
CA VAL A 54 -5.40 10.10 -4.28
C VAL A 54 -6.79 10.58 -4.73
N ALA A 55 -7.67 10.91 -3.78
CA ALA A 55 -9.02 11.38 -4.06
C ALA A 55 -9.04 12.75 -4.76
N ALA A 56 -8.14 13.66 -4.37
CA ALA A 56 -8.06 15.01 -4.92
C ALA A 56 -7.65 15.03 -6.40
N ARG A 57 -6.82 14.07 -6.86
CA ARG A 57 -6.27 14.02 -8.23
C ARG A 57 -5.50 15.29 -8.67
N GLU A 58 -5.15 16.13 -7.71
CA GLU A 58 -4.43 17.38 -7.92
C GLU A 58 -3.37 17.63 -6.84
N GLU A 59 -2.69 18.77 -6.89
CA GLU A 59 -1.68 19.13 -5.90
C GLU A 59 -2.28 19.92 -4.71
N LEU A 60 -2.03 19.47 -3.48
CA LEU A 60 -2.50 20.14 -2.26
C LEU A 60 -1.34 20.69 -1.42
N CYS A 61 -1.53 21.84 -0.76
CA CYS A 61 -0.58 22.41 0.19
C CYS A 61 -0.77 21.80 1.58
N VAL A 62 0.24 21.98 2.43
CA VAL A 62 0.15 21.67 3.87
C VAL A 62 -1.10 22.31 4.50
N CYS A 63 -1.39 23.57 4.15
CA CYS A 63 -2.56 24.29 4.62
C CYS A 63 -3.91 23.62 4.28
N GLU A 64 -4.02 23.02 3.10
CA GLU A 64 -5.22 22.33 2.62
C GLU A 64 -5.36 20.94 3.27
N LEU A 65 -4.23 20.30 3.62
CA LEU A 65 -4.19 18.97 4.25
C LEU A 65 -4.36 19.02 5.77
N GLN A 66 -3.96 20.12 6.42
CA GLN A 66 -4.00 20.28 7.88
C GLN A 66 -5.36 20.01 8.54
N PRO A 67 -6.51 20.40 7.97
CA PRO A 67 -7.82 20.12 8.56
C PRO A 67 -8.19 18.63 8.61
N LEU A 68 -7.50 17.78 7.85
CA LEU A 68 -7.82 16.35 7.74
C LEU A 68 -7.22 15.50 8.87
N VAL A 69 -6.29 16.06 9.64
CA VAL A 69 -5.49 15.29 10.60
C VAL A 69 -5.36 16.03 11.93
N ALA A 70 -5.36 15.27 13.03
CA ALA A 70 -5.23 15.80 14.39
C ALA A 70 -3.76 15.88 14.85
N VAL A 71 -2.86 16.37 14.00
CA VAL A 71 -1.43 16.53 14.31
C VAL A 71 -0.99 17.98 14.12
N SER A 72 0.12 18.37 14.77
CA SER A 72 0.73 19.67 14.52
C SER A 72 1.21 19.81 13.07
N GLU A 73 1.46 21.03 12.62
CA GLU A 73 2.04 21.31 11.30
C GLU A 73 3.40 20.61 11.10
N SER A 74 4.20 20.50 12.17
CA SER A 74 5.44 19.74 12.17
C SER A 74 5.19 18.23 12.00
N GLY A 75 4.18 17.68 12.67
CA GLY A 75 3.78 16.28 12.53
C GLY A 75 3.25 15.96 11.13
N LEU A 76 2.45 16.85 10.56
CA LEU A 76 1.97 16.76 9.17
C LEU A 76 3.13 16.81 8.17
N SER A 77 4.06 17.75 8.35
CA SER A 77 5.23 17.88 7.47
C SER A 77 6.14 16.64 7.55
N HIS A 78 6.27 16.05 8.75
CA HIS A 78 7.01 14.81 8.95
C HIS A 78 6.32 13.63 8.24
N ALA A 79 5.02 13.45 8.45
CA ALA A 79 4.21 12.42 7.78
C ALA A 79 4.32 12.51 6.25
N LEU A 80 4.22 13.72 5.68
CA LEU A 80 4.39 13.94 4.24
C LEU A 80 5.82 13.65 3.74
N SER A 81 6.83 13.88 4.58
CA SER A 81 8.22 13.56 4.24
C SER A 81 8.48 12.05 4.23
N GLU A 82 7.89 11.30 5.18
CA GLU A 82 7.97 9.83 5.19
C GLU A 82 7.24 9.21 3.99
N LEU A 83 6.06 9.73 3.63
CA LEU A 83 5.35 9.34 2.42
C LEU A 83 6.16 9.66 1.15
N ALA A 84 6.90 10.77 1.14
CA ALA A 84 7.75 11.12 0.00
C ALA A 84 8.97 10.20 -0.09
N ALA A 85 9.59 9.87 1.05
CA ALA A 85 10.74 8.96 1.12
C ALA A 85 10.39 7.54 0.63
N SER A 86 9.16 7.09 0.87
CA SER A 86 8.63 5.81 0.37
C SER A 86 8.09 5.86 -1.08
N GLY A 87 8.15 7.02 -1.74
CA GLY A 87 7.70 7.21 -3.12
C GLY A 87 6.17 7.15 -3.30
N LEU A 88 5.41 7.35 -2.22
CA LEU A 88 3.94 7.38 -2.26
C LEU A 88 3.40 8.76 -2.63
N VAL A 89 4.15 9.81 -2.30
CA VAL A 89 3.81 11.19 -2.70
C VAL A 89 5.00 11.87 -3.35
N GLU A 90 4.71 12.73 -4.30
CA GLU A 90 5.66 13.68 -4.85
C GLU A 90 5.43 15.05 -4.25
N SER A 91 6.48 15.86 -4.22
CA SER A 91 6.39 17.23 -3.72
C SER A 91 7.03 18.23 -4.68
N ARG A 92 6.37 19.36 -4.85
CA ARG A 92 6.81 20.46 -5.69
C ARG A 92 6.86 21.74 -4.87
N LYS A 93 7.89 22.56 -5.09
CA LYS A 93 7.96 23.91 -4.52
C LYS A 93 7.23 24.89 -5.43
N ASP A 94 6.28 25.62 -4.88
CA ASP A 94 5.52 26.67 -5.55
C ASP A 94 5.60 27.98 -4.76
N GLY A 95 6.57 28.82 -5.14
CA GLY A 95 6.95 30.01 -4.40
C GLY A 95 7.40 29.67 -2.97
N ARG A 96 6.63 30.13 -1.97
CA ARG A 96 6.87 29.84 -0.55
C ARG A 96 6.26 28.52 -0.08
N TRP A 97 5.37 27.93 -0.86
CA TRP A 97 4.59 26.78 -0.47
C TRP A 97 5.18 25.49 -1.02
N LYS A 98 5.00 24.40 -0.28
CA LYS A 98 5.27 23.04 -0.77
C LYS A 98 3.93 22.37 -1.04
N LYS A 99 3.77 21.90 -2.26
CA LYS A 99 2.58 21.22 -2.77
C LYS A 99 2.90 19.73 -2.92
N TYR A 100 1.91 18.89 -2.66
CA TYR A 100 2.03 17.43 -2.66
C TYR A 100 0.99 16.80 -3.56
N ARG A 101 1.33 15.69 -4.21
CA ARG A 101 0.43 14.89 -5.04
C ARG A 101 0.71 13.40 -4.83
N ALA A 102 -0.32 12.57 -4.92
CA ALA A 102 -0.17 11.12 -4.91
C ALA A 102 0.56 10.63 -6.17
N THR A 103 1.48 9.68 -6.01
CA THR A 103 2.09 8.98 -7.16
C THR A 103 1.17 7.87 -7.67
N ASN A 104 1.46 7.34 -8.86
CA ASN A 104 0.74 6.16 -9.39
C ASN A 104 0.84 4.95 -8.44
N ARG A 105 1.93 4.83 -7.68
CA ARG A 105 2.10 3.81 -6.65
C ARG A 105 1.07 3.97 -5.54
N ALA A 106 0.91 5.17 -4.99
CA ALA A 106 -0.10 5.42 -3.97
C ALA A 106 -1.52 5.18 -4.50
N VAL A 107 -1.81 5.62 -5.73
CA VAL A 107 -3.12 5.36 -6.37
C VAL A 107 -3.40 3.86 -6.46
N ALA A 108 -2.45 3.05 -6.95
CA ALA A 108 -2.64 1.61 -7.08
C ALA A 108 -2.90 0.94 -5.72
N ILE A 109 -2.08 1.23 -4.72
CA ILE A 109 -2.19 0.59 -3.39
C ILE A 109 -3.48 0.99 -2.69
N VAL A 110 -3.82 2.29 -2.68
CA VAL A 110 -5.07 2.76 -2.07
C VAL A 110 -6.28 2.13 -2.76
N THR A 111 -6.29 2.05 -4.10
CA THR A 111 -7.39 1.44 -4.86
C THR A 111 -7.57 -0.04 -4.49
N VAL A 112 -6.47 -0.80 -4.40
CA VAL A 112 -6.53 -2.22 -4.01
C VAL A 112 -7.06 -2.36 -2.58
N LEU A 113 -6.54 -1.58 -1.63
CA LEU A 113 -6.98 -1.63 -0.23
C LEU A 113 -8.45 -1.25 -0.07
N GLU A 114 -8.92 -0.23 -0.79
CA GLU A 114 -10.34 0.14 -0.79
C GLU A 114 -11.20 -0.99 -1.36
N GLY A 115 -10.75 -1.66 -2.41
CA GLY A 115 -11.42 -2.81 -3.01
C GLY A 115 -11.44 -4.07 -2.12
N THR A 116 -10.49 -4.23 -1.20
CA THR A 116 -10.46 -5.39 -0.28
C THR A 116 -11.34 -5.21 0.95
N VAL A 117 -11.64 -3.97 1.34
CA VAL A 117 -12.52 -3.64 2.49
C VAL A 117 -13.93 -3.25 2.09
N ALA A 118 -14.15 -2.88 0.83
CA ALA A 118 -15.48 -2.66 0.28
C ALA A 118 -16.23 -3.99 0.17
N VAL A 119 -16.80 -4.45 1.28
CA VAL A 119 -17.89 -5.43 1.27
C VAL A 119 -19.00 -4.81 0.43
N GLU A 120 -19.47 -5.56 -0.58
CA GLU A 120 -20.59 -5.15 -1.43
C GLU A 120 -21.70 -4.52 -0.57
N PRO A 121 -22.25 -3.34 -0.93
CA PRO A 121 -23.43 -2.87 -0.24
C PRO A 121 -24.49 -3.95 -0.45
N ALA A 122 -24.91 -4.60 0.64
CA ALA A 122 -26.07 -5.46 0.64
C ALA A 122 -27.16 -4.70 -0.11
N SER A 123 -27.53 -5.25 -1.26
CA SER A 123 -28.64 -4.76 -2.06
C SER A 123 -29.88 -4.95 -1.21
N ASN A 124 -30.26 -3.90 -0.48
CA ASN A 124 -31.62 -3.78 0.03
C ASN A 124 -32.50 -3.56 -1.19
N GLY A 125 -32.86 -4.68 -1.82
CA GLY A 125 -33.97 -4.76 -2.74
C GLY A 125 -35.24 -4.55 -1.94
N ASP A 126 -35.86 -3.40 -2.18
CA ASP A 126 -37.26 -3.13 -1.95
C ASP A 126 -38.17 -4.25 -2.51
N SER A 127 -39.35 -4.37 -1.90
CA SER A 127 -40.61 -4.90 -2.45
C SER A 127 -40.93 -6.39 -2.19
N GLN A 128 -41.70 -6.63 -1.14
CA GLN A 128 -43.11 -7.04 -1.27
C GLN A 128 -43.91 -6.75 0.00
#